data_AF-A0A7S3FX91-F1
#
_entry.id   AF-A0A7S3FX91-F1
#
_cell.length_a   1.000
_cell.length_b   1.000
_cell.length_c   1.000
_cell.angle_alpha   90.00
_cell.angle_beta   90.00
_cell.angle_gamma   90.00
#
_symmetry.space_group_name_H-M   'P 1'
#
loop_
_entity.id
_entity.type
_entity.pdbx_description
1 polymer ?
#
loop_
_entity_poly.entity_id
_entity_poly.type
_entity_poly.pdbx_seq_one_letter_code
_entity_poly.pdbx_strand_id
1 'polypeptide(L)'
;MANIIEVLDNMQGAPGLRTPLVDSEGFPRDDVDLFEARKLRNQHACLQTDHQNLMKELEKAMYALQQVYQSMGLKDEKEDKPKGGDQIAQNTASAPVDAEMAGSKGQEEKIPFVWIHDVAKGSPAEQDGFKIGDAICRFGGVTHKMGDTAMQ
;
A
#
# COMPACT_ATOMS: atom_id res chain seq x y z
N MET A 1 13.73 -18.83 9.88
CA MET A 1 14.66 -19.06 8.75
C MET A 1 15.90 -18.23 9.01
N ALA A 2 17.09 -18.82 9.06
CA ALA A 2 18.31 -18.06 9.34
C ALA A 2 18.62 -17.08 8.19
N ASN A 3 19.03 -15.85 8.52
CA ASN A 3 19.44 -14.88 7.53
C ASN A 3 20.76 -15.34 6.89
N ILE A 4 20.87 -15.35 5.56
CA ILE A 4 22.08 -15.81 4.86
C ILE A 4 23.32 -15.03 5.32
N ILE A 5 23.15 -13.76 5.66
CA ILE A 5 24.23 -12.90 6.19
C ILE A 5 24.76 -13.46 7.51
N GLU A 6 23.86 -13.73 8.46
CA GLU A 6 24.21 -14.27 9.77
C GLU A 6 24.87 -15.64 9.66
N VAL A 7 24.42 -16.49 8.72
CA VAL A 7 25.06 -17.78 8.46
C VAL A 7 26.49 -17.57 7.99
N LEU A 8 26.71 -16.70 7.00
CA LEU A 8 28.05 -16.42 6.46
C LEU A 8 29.01 -15.80 7.49
N ASP A 9 28.51 -15.03 8.45
CA ASP A 9 29.32 -14.40 9.49
C ASP A 9 29.67 -15.38 10.62
N ASN A 10 28.80 -16.36 10.88
CA ASN A 10 29.03 -17.40 11.89
C ASN A 10 29.81 -18.62 11.37
N MET A 11 30.07 -18.70 10.07
CA MET A 11 30.90 -19.75 9.47
C MET A 11 32.37 -19.61 9.87
N GLN A 12 33.09 -20.73 9.85
CA GLN A 12 34.55 -20.77 10.03
C GLN A 12 35.22 -19.79 9.05
N GLY A 13 36.16 -18.98 9.54
CA GLY A 13 36.88 -17.98 8.74
C GLY A 13 36.04 -16.76 8.31
N ALA A 14 34.78 -16.68 8.76
CA ALA A 14 33.85 -15.56 8.58
C ALA A 14 33.95 -14.91 7.18
N PRO A 15 33.66 -15.67 6.10
CA PRO A 15 33.75 -15.12 4.75
C PRO A 15 32.82 -13.91 4.57
N GLY A 16 31.70 -13.82 5.28
CA GLY A 16 30.74 -12.74 5.04
C GLY A 16 30.32 -12.64 3.57
N LEU A 17 29.73 -11.52 3.15
CA LEU A 17 29.11 -11.40 1.82
C LEU A 17 30.01 -10.83 0.71
N ARG A 18 31.09 -10.15 1.08
CA ARG A 18 31.92 -9.34 0.16
C ARG A 18 33.42 -9.62 0.27
N THR A 19 33.86 -10.34 1.31
CA THR A 19 35.30 -10.55 1.50
C THR A 19 35.87 -11.48 0.42
N PRO A 20 37.16 -11.35 0.06
CA PRO A 20 37.82 -12.28 -0.83
C PRO A 20 37.79 -13.73 -0.30
N LEU A 21 37.51 -14.68 -1.18
CA LEU A 21 37.59 -16.13 -0.91
C LEU A 21 38.99 -16.70 -1.25
N VAL A 22 39.94 -15.80 -1.49
CA VAL A 22 41.30 -16.09 -1.93
C VAL A 22 42.22 -15.38 -0.97
N ASP A 23 43.36 -15.99 -0.67
CA ASP A 23 44.39 -15.41 0.18
C ASP A 23 45.21 -14.32 -0.55
N SER A 24 46.25 -13.82 0.11
CA SER A 24 47.16 -12.82 -0.45
C SER A 24 48.04 -13.33 -1.59
N GLU A 25 48.26 -14.65 -1.67
CA GLU A 25 49.09 -15.28 -2.69
C GLU A 25 48.29 -15.70 -3.93
N GLY A 26 46.96 -15.62 -3.87
CA GLY A 26 46.07 -15.97 -4.97
C GLY A 26 45.54 -17.40 -4.90
N PHE A 27 45.74 -18.10 -3.79
CA PHE A 27 45.24 -19.46 -3.57
C PHE A 27 43.90 -19.47 -2.82
N PRO A 28 43.07 -20.51 -3.02
CA PRO A 28 41.85 -20.70 -2.26
C PRO A 28 42.13 -20.71 -0.76
N ARG A 29 41.36 -19.92 0.00
CA ARG A 29 41.45 -19.91 1.46
C ARG A 29 41.19 -21.30 2.04
N ASP A 30 42.01 -21.71 3.00
CA ASP A 30 41.91 -23.00 3.68
C ASP A 30 41.03 -22.95 4.94
N ASP A 31 40.80 -21.75 5.48
CA ASP A 31 40.05 -21.50 6.71
C ASP A 31 38.52 -21.45 6.53
N VAL A 32 38.04 -21.50 5.29
CA VAL A 32 36.61 -21.36 4.93
C VAL A 32 36.19 -22.48 3.99
N ASP A 33 34.94 -22.97 4.12
CA ASP A 33 34.32 -23.74 3.05
C ASP A 33 33.89 -22.81 1.89
N LEU A 34 34.73 -22.74 0.85
CA LEU A 34 34.47 -21.92 -0.33
C LEU A 34 33.21 -22.32 -1.10
N PHE A 35 32.87 -23.61 -1.12
CA PHE A 35 31.72 -24.10 -1.87
C PHE A 35 30.43 -23.61 -1.23
N GLU A 36 30.31 -23.78 0.08
CA GLU A 36 29.15 -23.31 0.83
C GLU A 36 29.06 -21.78 0.82
N ALA A 37 30.18 -21.08 1.06
CA ALA A 37 30.21 -19.62 1.00
C ALA A 37 29.77 -19.07 -0.37
N ARG A 38 30.23 -19.68 -1.47
CA ARG A 38 29.84 -19.30 -2.83
C ARG A 38 28.37 -19.58 -3.10
N LYS A 39 27.85 -20.73 -2.65
CA LYS A 39 26.44 -21.08 -2.79
C LYS A 39 25.54 -20.09 -2.06
N LEU A 40 25.85 -19.78 -0.80
CA LEU A 40 25.09 -18.84 0.03
C LEU A 40 25.14 -17.41 -0.54
N ARG A 41 26.33 -16.93 -0.96
CA ARG A 41 26.46 -15.61 -1.61
C ARG A 41 25.65 -15.52 -2.90
N ASN A 42 25.65 -16.58 -3.71
CA ASN A 42 24.85 -16.62 -4.94
C ASN A 42 23.36 -16.60 -4.63
N GLN A 43 22.91 -17.41 -3.67
CA GLN A 43 21.52 -17.42 -3.23
C GLN A 43 21.07 -16.04 -2.74
N HIS A 44 21.89 -15.37 -1.93
CA HIS A 44 21.61 -14.00 -1.50
C HIS A 44 21.53 -13.02 -2.69
N ALA A 45 22.44 -13.13 -3.65
CA ALA A 45 22.43 -12.26 -4.83
C ALA A 45 21.15 -12.45 -5.68
N CYS A 46 20.71 -13.70 -5.86
CA CYS A 46 19.44 -14.01 -6.53
C CYS A 46 18.26 -13.38 -5.77
N LEU A 47 18.13 -13.64 -4.47
CA LEU A 47 17.04 -13.10 -3.64
C LEU A 47 16.99 -11.57 -3.68
N GLN A 48 18.15 -10.90 -3.59
CA GLN A 48 18.22 -9.45 -3.62
C GLN A 48 17.81 -8.90 -5.00
N THR A 49 18.21 -9.57 -6.07
CA THR A 49 17.85 -9.17 -7.44
C THR A 49 16.36 -9.37 -7.69
N ASP A 50 15.82 -10.51 -7.28
CA ASP A 50 14.40 -10.84 -7.41
C ASP A 50 13.54 -9.85 -6.64
N HIS A 51 13.93 -9.53 -5.40
CA HIS A 51 13.26 -8.52 -4.59
C HIS A 51 13.26 -7.14 -5.29
N GLN A 52 14.40 -6.70 -5.82
CA GLN A 52 14.48 -5.44 -6.56
C GLN A 52 13.59 -5.44 -7.81
N ASN A 53 13.49 -6.58 -8.50
CA ASN A 53 12.64 -6.70 -9.68
C ASN A 53 11.15 -6.62 -9.31
N LEU A 54 10.73 -7.35 -8.27
CA LEU A 54 9.36 -7.30 -7.76
C LEU A 54 8.97 -5.90 -7.29
N MET A 55 9.85 -5.20 -6.59
CA MET A 55 9.60 -3.82 -6.13
C MET A 55 9.42 -2.86 -7.31
N LYS A 56 10.25 -2.97 -8.35
CA LYS A 56 10.12 -2.16 -9.57
C LYS A 56 8.82 -2.46 -10.32
N GLU A 57 8.37 -3.71 -10.33
CA GLU A 57 7.11 -4.09 -10.96
C GLU A 57 5.91 -3.51 -10.19
N LEU A 58 5.93 -3.63 -8.86
CA LEU A 58 4.91 -3.06 -7.99
C LEU A 58 4.82 -1.54 -8.16
N GLU A 59 5.97 -0.85 -8.16
CA GLU A 59 6.04 0.59 -8.38
C GLU A 59 5.38 1.00 -9.71
N LYS A 60 5.68 0.28 -10.81
CA LYS A 60 5.05 0.54 -12.12
C LYS A 60 3.54 0.32 -12.09
N ALA A 61 3.08 -0.77 -11.50
CA ALA A 61 1.65 -1.06 -11.38
C ALA A 61 0.93 0.02 -10.56
N MET A 62 1.56 0.50 -9.49
CA MET A 62 1.01 1.56 -8.64
C MET A 62 0.90 2.89 -9.39
N TYR A 63 1.95 3.29 -10.12
CA TYR A 63 1.89 4.50 -10.95
C TYR A 63 0.83 4.38 -12.06
N ALA A 64 0.70 3.21 -12.69
CA ALA A 64 -0.32 3.00 -13.70
C ALA A 64 -1.74 3.18 -13.13
N LEU A 65 -2.01 2.61 -11.95
CA LEU A 65 -3.28 2.83 -11.24
C LEU A 65 -3.48 4.30 -10.92
N GLN A 66 -2.47 4.98 -10.36
CA GLN A 66 -2.58 6.39 -10.00
C GLN A 66 -2.87 7.27 -11.23
N GLN A 67 -2.25 7.00 -12.38
CA GLN A 67 -2.54 7.70 -13.63
C GLN A 67 -3.99 7.49 -14.07
N VAL A 68 -4.53 6.27 -13.93
CA VAL A 68 -5.95 5.99 -14.21
C VAL A 68 -6.85 6.81 -13.27
N TYR A 69 -6.62 6.77 -11.96
CA TYR A 69 -7.41 7.54 -10.98
C TYR A 69 -7.34 9.05 -11.22
N GLN A 70 -6.16 9.58 -11.55
CA GLN A 70 -5.97 10.99 -11.91
C GLN A 70 -6.76 11.35 -13.18
N SER A 71 -6.72 10.50 -14.22
CA SER A 71 -7.48 10.72 -15.44
C SER A 71 -9.00 10.65 -15.23
N MET A 72 -9.46 9.86 -14.25
CA MET A 72 -10.86 9.77 -13.83
C MET A 72 -11.30 10.91 -12.90
N GLY A 73 -10.41 11.86 -12.59
CA GLY A 73 -10.72 13.04 -11.78
C GLY A 73 -10.91 12.76 -10.28
N LEU A 74 -10.58 11.55 -9.82
CA LEU A 74 -10.56 11.17 -8.41
C LEU A 74 -9.23 11.64 -7.80
N LYS A 75 -9.10 12.95 -7.60
CA LYS A 75 -8.03 13.51 -6.77
C LYS A 75 -8.38 13.21 -5.32
N ASP A 76 -7.49 12.50 -4.62
CA ASP A 76 -7.50 12.57 -3.16
C ASP A 76 -7.15 14.00 -2.78
N GLU A 77 -8.16 14.76 -2.35
CA GLU A 77 -8.01 16.08 -1.73
C GLU A 77 -7.33 15.88 -0.37
N LYS A 78 -6.01 15.68 -0.37
CA LYS A 78 -5.16 15.83 0.82
C LYS A 78 -3.86 16.58 0.48
N GLU A 79 -3.98 17.89 0.69
CA GLU A 79 -3.00 18.80 1.28
C GLU A 79 -1.51 18.61 0.92
N ASP A 80 -1.09 19.26 -0.17
CA ASP A 80 0.25 19.83 -0.24
C ASP A 80 0.29 21.06 0.67
N LYS A 81 0.99 20.95 1.79
CA LYS A 81 1.33 22.08 2.66
C LYS A 81 2.81 22.40 2.58
N PRO A 82 3.25 23.34 1.74
CA PRO A 82 4.38 24.19 2.05
C PRO A 82 3.87 25.45 2.77
N LYS A 83 4.24 25.60 4.04
CA LYS A 83 4.03 26.83 4.81
C LYS A 83 4.92 27.95 4.25
N GLY A 84 4.34 29.13 4.02
CA GLY A 84 5.07 30.39 4.06
C GLY A 84 4.52 31.47 3.13
N GLY A 85 3.73 32.40 3.66
CA GLY A 85 3.41 33.66 2.98
C GLY A 85 2.03 34.20 3.32
N ASP A 86 1.99 35.12 4.28
CA ASP A 86 0.84 35.96 4.65
C ASP A 86 0.11 36.59 3.46
N GLN A 87 -1.22 36.70 3.56
CA GLN A 87 -1.96 37.98 3.55
C GLN A 87 -3.49 37.80 3.62
N ILE A 88 -4.04 38.01 4.83
CA ILE A 88 -5.11 38.96 5.21
C ILE A 88 -6.11 39.42 4.12
N ALA A 89 -7.40 39.06 4.28
CA ALA A 89 -8.61 39.90 4.05
C ALA A 89 -9.87 39.10 4.44
N GLN A 90 -10.42 39.25 5.66
CA GLN A 90 -11.58 40.08 6.02
C GLN A 90 -12.86 39.83 5.17
N ASN A 91 -13.85 39.12 5.74
CA ASN A 91 -15.15 39.64 6.24
C ASN A 91 -16.22 39.66 5.11
N THR A 92 -17.48 39.23 5.20
CA THR A 92 -18.53 39.33 6.22
C THR A 92 -19.70 38.38 5.89
N ALA A 93 -20.33 37.84 6.94
CA ALA A 93 -21.74 37.42 7.15
C ALA A 93 -22.72 37.22 5.97
N SER A 94 -23.46 36.10 5.98
CA SER A 94 -24.89 36.05 6.39
C SER A 94 -25.47 34.63 6.25
N ALA A 95 -26.13 34.15 7.30
CA ALA A 95 -27.18 33.13 7.25
C ALA A 95 -28.51 33.84 7.58
N PRO A 96 -29.71 33.20 7.57
CA PRO A 96 -30.18 31.95 6.95
C PRO A 96 -31.46 32.20 6.09
N VAL A 97 -32.10 31.15 5.56
CA VAL A 97 -33.55 30.83 5.59
C VAL A 97 -34.10 30.15 4.32
N ASP A 98 -35.01 29.20 4.59
CA ASP A 98 -36.09 28.62 3.76
C ASP A 98 -35.71 27.62 2.65
N ALA A 99 -35.93 26.31 2.84
CA ALA A 99 -37.20 25.57 2.88
C ALA A 99 -37.78 25.25 1.48
N GLU A 100 -37.75 23.93 1.20
CA GLU A 100 -38.62 23.15 0.30
C GLU A 100 -38.59 23.40 -1.21
N MET A 101 -38.26 22.36 -1.99
CA MET A 101 -39.26 21.51 -2.65
C MET A 101 -38.70 20.80 -3.90
N ALA A 102 -39.01 19.50 -3.98
CA ALA A 102 -39.16 18.64 -5.15
C ALA A 102 -38.09 18.65 -6.27
N GLY A 103 -37.33 17.56 -6.31
CA GLY A 103 -36.59 17.13 -7.49
C GLY A 103 -36.46 15.61 -7.51
N SER A 104 -37.54 14.92 -7.88
CA SER A 104 -37.59 13.49 -8.18
C SER A 104 -36.53 13.13 -9.23
N LYS A 105 -35.38 12.60 -8.77
CA LYS A 105 -34.39 11.92 -9.62
C LYS A 105 -34.43 10.44 -9.29
N GLY A 106 -34.43 9.60 -10.34
CA GLY A 106 -34.74 8.17 -10.33
C GLY A 106 -34.25 7.44 -9.08
N GLN A 107 -35.18 6.79 -8.39
CA GLN A 107 -34.85 5.87 -7.30
C GLN A 107 -34.12 4.67 -7.92
N GLU A 108 -32.79 4.74 -7.99
CA GLU A 108 -31.99 3.53 -8.11
C GLU A 108 -32.32 2.67 -6.88
N GLU A 109 -32.88 1.48 -7.11
CA GLU A 109 -33.15 0.52 -6.05
C GLU A 109 -31.85 0.21 -5.32
N LYS A 110 -31.73 0.72 -4.09
CA LYS A 110 -30.54 0.57 -3.26
C LYS A 110 -30.51 -0.83 -2.67
N ILE A 111 -30.08 -1.80 -3.47
CA ILE A 111 -29.94 -3.19 -3.01
C ILE A 111 -28.72 -3.28 -2.07
N PRO A 112 -28.90 -3.70 -0.80
CA PRO A 112 -27.78 -3.92 0.11
C PRO A 112 -26.96 -5.14 -0.33
N PHE A 113 -25.64 -5.07 -0.21
CA PHE A 113 -24.74 -6.19 -0.53
C PHE A 113 -23.83 -6.60 0.64
N VAL A 114 -23.77 -5.80 1.71
CA VAL A 114 -22.99 -6.07 2.92
C VAL A 114 -23.77 -5.64 4.15
N TRP A 115 -23.62 -6.38 5.25
CA TRP A 115 -24.11 -6.02 6.58
C TRP A 115 -22.95 -5.76 7.54
N ILE A 116 -23.11 -4.80 8.45
CA ILE A 116 -22.12 -4.50 9.48
C ILE A 116 -22.27 -5.51 10.62
N HIS A 117 -21.21 -6.29 10.86
CA HIS A 117 -21.21 -7.31 11.90
C HIS A 117 -20.72 -6.76 13.26
N ASP A 118 -19.75 -5.85 13.26
CA ASP A 118 -19.19 -5.27 14.49
C ASP A 118 -18.64 -3.86 14.22
N VAL A 119 -18.65 -2.99 15.24
CA VAL A 119 -18.14 -1.62 15.20
C VAL A 119 -17.28 -1.36 16.44
N ALA A 120 -16.00 -1.07 16.23
CA ALA A 120 -15.06 -0.83 17.32
C ALA A 120 -15.25 0.57 17.95
N LYS A 121 -15.09 0.65 19.29
CA LYS A 121 -15.18 1.91 20.04
C LYS A 121 -14.05 2.88 19.67
N GLY A 122 -14.38 4.13 19.39
CA GLY A 122 -13.49 5.18 18.92
C GLY A 122 -13.13 5.10 17.43
N SER A 123 -13.71 4.16 16.68
CA SER A 123 -13.45 4.05 15.24
C SER A 123 -14.18 5.14 14.43
N PRO A 124 -13.70 5.47 13.22
CA PRO A 124 -14.43 6.37 12.32
C PRO A 124 -15.87 5.90 12.06
N ALA A 125 -16.09 4.58 12.00
CA ALA A 125 -17.42 4.02 11.82
C ALA A 125 -18.37 4.34 12.98
N GLU A 126 -17.90 4.34 14.24
CA GLU A 126 -18.72 4.75 15.39
C GLU A 126 -19.03 6.26 15.36
N GLN A 127 -18.06 7.09 14.97
CA GLN A 127 -18.22 8.55 14.87
C GLN A 127 -19.23 8.94 13.79
N ASP A 128 -19.22 8.20 12.67
CA ASP A 128 -20.18 8.35 11.57
C ASP A 128 -21.56 7.72 11.90
N GLY A 129 -21.69 7.09 13.08
CA GLY A 129 -22.95 6.60 13.60
C GLY A 129 -23.38 5.22 13.09
N PHE A 130 -22.48 4.46 12.44
CA PHE A 130 -22.77 3.10 12.00
C PHE A 130 -23.05 2.17 13.17
N LYS A 131 -24.02 1.28 12.98
CA LYS A 131 -24.43 0.29 13.99
C LYS A 131 -24.31 -1.13 13.43
N ILE A 132 -24.19 -2.07 14.36
CA ILE A 132 -24.30 -3.49 14.08
C ILE A 132 -25.67 -3.76 13.46
N GLY A 133 -25.69 -4.42 12.31
CA GLY A 133 -26.91 -4.73 11.54
C GLY A 133 -27.25 -3.71 10.45
N ASP A 134 -26.52 -2.59 10.33
CA ASP A 134 -26.72 -1.67 9.20
C ASP A 134 -26.33 -2.34 7.89
N ALA A 135 -27.10 -2.03 6.84
CA ALA A 135 -26.92 -2.58 5.50
C ALA A 135 -26.27 -1.54 4.57
N ILE A 136 -25.19 -1.92 3.91
CA ILE A 136 -24.43 -1.06 3.00
C ILE A 136 -24.90 -1.33 1.57
N CYS A 137 -25.42 -0.28 0.91
CA CYS A 137 -25.87 -0.34 -0.49
C CYS A 137 -24.82 0.13 -1.49
N ARG A 138 -23.83 0.92 -1.05
CA ARG A 138 -22.74 1.44 -1.89
C ARG A 138 -21.51 1.74 -1.05
N PHE A 139 -20.33 1.41 -1.56
CA PHE A 139 -19.05 1.78 -0.97
C PHE A 139 -18.13 2.36 -2.03
N GLY A 140 -17.86 3.67 -1.97
CA GLY A 140 -17.16 4.38 -3.05
C GLY A 140 -17.92 4.25 -4.37
N GLY A 141 -17.27 3.64 -5.38
CA GLY A 141 -17.87 3.28 -6.68
C GLY A 141 -18.44 1.86 -6.78
N VAL A 142 -18.31 1.05 -5.72
CA VAL A 142 -18.81 -0.33 -5.71
C VAL A 142 -20.30 -0.35 -5.36
N THR A 143 -21.09 -1.02 -6.20
CA THR A 143 -22.52 -1.28 -6.02
C THR A 143 -22.80 -2.77 -6.20
N HIS A 144 -23.99 -3.23 -5.79
CA HIS A 144 -24.42 -4.63 -5.95
C HIS A 144 -24.23 -5.19 -7.37
N LYS A 145 -24.37 -4.36 -8.42
CA LYS A 145 -24.30 -4.80 -9.82
C LYS A 145 -22.89 -5.09 -10.32
N MET A 146 -21.85 -4.66 -9.60
CA MET A 146 -20.46 -4.78 -10.07
C MET A 146 -19.88 -6.20 -9.85
N GLY A 147 -20.52 -7.02 -9.02
CA GLY A 147 -20.09 -8.40 -8.72
C GLY A 147 -20.39 -9.43 -9.82
N ASP A 148 -21.38 -9.17 -10.69
CA ASP A 148 -21.79 -10.15 -11.71
C ASP A 148 -20.83 -10.21 -12.92
N THR A 149 -19.98 -9.20 -13.10
CA THR A 149 -19.02 -9.16 -14.23
C THR A 149 -17.71 -9.92 -13.93
N ALA A 150 -17.49 -10.39 -12.70
CA ALA A 150 -16.24 -11.05 -12.30
C ALA A 150 -16.29 -12.60 -12.31
N MET A 151 -17.39 -13.22 -12.74
CA MET A 151 -17.55 -14.68 -12.81
C MET A 151 -18.10 -15.19 -14.17
N GLN A 152 -17.62 -14.66 -15.29
CA GLN A 152 -17.75 -15.31 -16.61
C GLN A 152 -16.39 -15.47 -17.28
#